data_AF-A0A8T7FNJ4-F1
#
_entry.id   AF-A0A8T7FNJ4-F1
#
_cell.length_a   1.000
_cell.length_b   1.000
_cell.length_c   1.000
_cell.angle_alpha   90.00
_cell.angle_beta   90.00
_cell.angle_gamma   90.00
#
_symmetry.space_group_name_H-M   'P 1'
#
loop_
_entity.id
_entity.type
_entity.pdbx_description
1 polymer ?
#
loop_
_entity_poly.entity_id
_entity_poly.type
_entity_poly.pdbx_seq_one_letter_code
_entity_poly.pdbx_strand_id
1 'polypeptide(L)'
;MNEKIPQYVIIDLLPLYLSDEVSNETRDLIEEYLKTDPQLATLATQAKIATSLQEIPAPTNKETEMEAFKKARKLMIQHNVFLGLAVFSTLFAVPGTISLRDEDPLAPFLFFGVAIIFWIAFFIVNRKLGE
;
A
#
# COMPACT_ATOMS: atom_id res chain seq x y z
N MET A 1 43.85 -11.93 -25.76
CA MET A 1 42.60 -11.64 -26.48
C MET A 1 41.86 -10.59 -25.67
N ASN A 2 41.56 -9.43 -26.26
CA ASN A 2 40.84 -8.36 -25.60
C ASN A 2 39.35 -8.74 -25.61
N GLU A 3 38.90 -9.53 -24.64
CA GLU A 3 37.49 -9.92 -24.54
C GLU A 3 36.67 -8.69 -24.17
N LYS A 4 36.19 -7.99 -25.20
CA LYS A 4 35.22 -6.91 -25.01
C LYS A 4 33.94 -7.55 -24.48
N ILE A 5 33.64 -7.31 -23.21
CA ILE A 5 32.36 -7.67 -22.62
C ILE A 5 31.27 -6.96 -23.42
N PRO A 6 30.24 -7.69 -23.88
CA PRO A 6 29.15 -7.08 -24.62
C PRO A 6 28.36 -6.08 -23.78
N GLN A 7 27.95 -4.97 -24.39
CA GLN A 7 27.25 -3.88 -23.70
C GLN A 7 25.98 -4.32 -22.96
N TYR A 8 25.26 -5.31 -23.49
CA TYR A 8 24.04 -5.83 -22.86
C TYR A 8 24.31 -6.48 -21.49
N VAL A 9 25.46 -7.14 -21.32
CA VAL A 9 25.85 -7.75 -20.04
C VAL A 9 26.00 -6.65 -18.98
N ILE A 10 26.52 -5.50 -19.37
CA ILE A 10 26.74 -4.37 -18.45
C ILE A 10 25.41 -3.72 -18.08
N ILE A 11 24.47 -3.64 -19.02
CA ILE A 11 23.10 -3.16 -18.75
C ILE A 11 22.39 -4.11 -17.77
N ASP A 12 22.56 -5.43 -17.92
CA ASP A 12 21.98 -6.42 -17.01
C ASP A 12 22.56 -6.35 -15.60
N LEU A 13 23.84 -5.98 -15.46
CA LEU A 13 24.51 -5.82 -14.17
C LEU A 13 24.29 -4.45 -13.53
N LEU A 14 23.78 -3.47 -14.27
CA LEU A 14 23.60 -2.09 -13.84
C LEU A 14 22.67 -1.95 -12.62
N PRO A 15 21.51 -2.65 -12.54
CA PRO A 15 20.68 -2.61 -11.35
C PRO A 15 21.41 -3.10 -10.10
N LEU A 16 22.20 -4.19 -10.21
CA LEU A 16 22.97 -4.73 -9.09
C LEU A 16 24.09 -3.77 -8.65
N TYR A 17 24.75 -3.10 -9.62
CA TYR A 17 25.73 -2.05 -9.34
C TYR A 17 25.10 -0.86 -8.60
N LEU A 18 23.92 -0.41 -9.03
CA LEU A 18 23.18 0.69 -8.39
C LEU A 18 22.70 0.35 -6.98
N SER A 19 22.43 -0.93 -6.70
CA SER A 19 22.05 -1.45 -5.37
C SER A 19 23.25 -1.79 -4.47
N ASP A 20 24.49 -1.54 -4.91
CA ASP A 20 25.72 -1.88 -4.17
C ASP A 20 25.94 -3.39 -3.94
N GLU A 21 25.24 -4.26 -4.67
CA GLU A 21 25.25 -5.72 -4.52
C GLU A 21 26.30 -6.45 -5.38
N VAL A 22 27.18 -5.70 -6.05
CA VAL A 22 28.26 -6.24 -6.89
C VAL A 22 29.60 -6.29 -6.16
N SER A 23 30.46 -7.25 -6.54
CA SER A 23 31.83 -7.33 -6.04
C SER A 23 32.66 -6.12 -6.49
N ASN A 24 33.74 -5.82 -5.76
CA ASN A 24 34.64 -4.70 -6.09
C ASN A 24 35.22 -4.82 -7.50
N GLU A 25 35.60 -6.03 -7.93
CA GLU A 25 36.12 -6.27 -9.28
C GLU A 25 35.09 -5.96 -10.37
N THR A 26 33.81 -6.32 -10.15
CA THR A 26 32.72 -6.03 -11.09
C THR A 26 32.40 -4.53 -11.11
N ARG A 27 32.53 -3.84 -9.98
CA ARG A 27 32.34 -2.40 -9.87
C ARG A 27 33.34 -1.62 -10.70
N ASP A 28 34.62 -1.93 -10.55
CA ASP A 28 35.71 -1.26 -11.27
C ASP A 28 35.55 -1.43 -12.79
N LEU A 29 35.11 -2.62 -13.22
CA LEU A 29 34.82 -2.92 -14.61
C LEU A 29 33.66 -2.08 -15.17
N ILE A 30 32.56 -1.96 -14.42
CA ILE A 30 31.40 -1.16 -14.85
C ILE A 30 31.80 0.32 -14.94
N GLU A 31 32.57 0.83 -13.99
CA GLU A 31 33.05 2.22 -14.01
C GLU A 31 33.97 2.53 -15.20
N GLU A 32 34.84 1.60 -15.59
CA GLU A 32 35.68 1.73 -16.79
C GLU A 32 34.82 1.79 -18.07
N TYR A 33 33.77 0.99 -18.13
CA TYR A 33 32.84 0.99 -19.26
C TYR A 33 31.97 2.25 -19.32
N LEU A 34 31.50 2.76 -18.19
CA LEU A 34 30.75 4.02 -18.12
C LEU A 34 31.60 5.24 -18.55
N LYS A 35 32.92 5.21 -18.31
CA LYS A 35 33.86 6.24 -18.81
C LYS A 35 34.05 6.18 -20.32
N THR A 36 33.95 4.99 -20.90
CA THR A 36 34.19 4.74 -22.33
C THR A 36 32.95 5.04 -23.18
N ASP A 37 31.74 4.85 -22.64
CA ASP A 37 30.46 5.07 -23.34
C ASP A 37 29.57 6.12 -22.63
N PRO A 38 29.53 7.37 -23.15
CA PRO A 38 28.69 8.44 -22.61
C PRO A 38 27.18 8.15 -22.68
N GLN A 39 26.72 7.33 -23.64
CA GLN A 39 25.31 6.97 -23.75
C GLN A 39 24.92 6.03 -22.61
N LEU A 40 25.78 5.06 -22.29
CA LEU A 40 25.59 4.14 -21.16
C LEU A 40 25.62 4.88 -19.81
N ALA A 41 26.51 5.87 -19.65
CA ALA A 41 26.54 6.73 -18.46
C ALA A 41 25.22 7.51 -18.24
N THR A 42 24.61 7.96 -19.33
CA THR A 42 23.31 8.65 -19.29
C THR A 42 22.19 7.68 -18.89
N LEU A 43 22.22 6.44 -19.38
CA LEU A 43 21.27 5.39 -18.99
C LEU A 43 21.43 5.01 -17.50
N ALA A 44 22.65 4.87 -17.02
CA ALA A 44 22.93 4.59 -15.60
C ALA A 44 22.41 5.69 -14.67
N THR A 45 22.55 6.95 -15.07
CA THR A 45 22.04 8.09 -14.29
C THR A 45 20.51 8.09 -14.25
N GLN A 46 19.84 7.83 -15.38
CA GLN A 46 18.39 7.72 -15.43
C GLN A 46 17.87 6.53 -14.62
N ALA A 47 18.55 5.37 -14.71
CA ALA A 47 18.23 4.19 -13.93
C ALA A 47 18.38 4.45 -12.43
N LYS A 48 19.45 5.14 -12.00
CA LYS A 48 19.64 5.55 -10.60
C LYS A 48 18.47 6.40 -10.08
N ILE A 49 18.00 7.35 -10.88
CA ILE A 49 16.85 8.19 -10.53
C ILE A 49 15.58 7.33 -10.45
N ALA A 50 15.34 6.46 -11.44
CA ALA A 50 14.19 5.56 -11.43
C ALA A 50 14.19 4.61 -10.22
N THR A 51 15.33 3.99 -9.89
CA THR A 51 15.49 3.14 -8.71
C THR A 51 15.31 3.92 -7.40
N SER A 52 15.76 5.18 -7.32
CA SER A 52 15.52 6.02 -6.14
C SER A 52 14.04 6.40 -5.95
N LEU A 53 13.29 6.56 -7.05
CA LEU A 53 11.84 6.77 -7.01
C LEU A 53 11.08 5.48 -6.72
N GLN A 54 11.74 4.34 -6.96
CA GLN A 54 11.29 3.00 -6.70
C GLN A 54 12.03 2.43 -5.49
N GLU A 55 12.20 3.23 -4.43
CA GLU A 55 12.49 2.75 -3.08
C GLU A 55 11.36 1.82 -2.64
N ILE A 56 11.41 0.59 -3.14
CA ILE A 56 10.82 -0.57 -2.49
C ILE A 56 11.51 -0.60 -1.13
N PRO A 57 10.76 -0.51 -0.02
CA PRO A 57 11.37 -0.50 1.29
C PRO A 57 12.27 -1.73 1.41
N ALA A 58 13.56 -1.50 1.70
CA ALA A 58 14.53 -2.54 2.01
C ALA A 58 13.89 -3.56 2.97
N PRO A 59 14.22 -4.87 2.87
CA PRO A 59 13.54 -5.93 3.62
C PRO A 59 13.62 -5.60 5.11
N THR A 60 12.54 -5.04 5.63
CA THR A 60 12.44 -4.66 7.02
C THR A 60 12.43 -5.97 7.80
N ASN A 61 13.33 -6.09 8.78
CA ASN A 61 13.37 -7.13 9.80
C ASN A 61 12.01 -7.85 9.97
N LYS A 62 11.99 -9.20 9.97
CA LYS A 62 10.77 -10.03 10.14
C LYS A 62 9.83 -9.55 11.24
N GLU A 63 10.36 -8.92 12.28
CA GLU A 63 9.57 -8.31 13.36
C GLU A 63 8.75 -7.11 12.88
N THR A 64 9.32 -6.25 12.05
CA THR A 64 8.66 -5.07 11.46
C THR A 64 7.58 -5.46 10.46
N GLU A 65 7.81 -6.51 9.65
CA GLU A 65 6.77 -7.07 8.77
C GLU A 65 5.60 -7.61 9.58
N MET A 66 5.88 -8.39 10.64
CA MET A 66 4.84 -8.97 11.50
C MET A 66 4.01 -7.89 12.19
N GLU A 67 4.62 -6.79 12.62
CA GLU A 67 3.90 -5.65 13.19
C GLU A 67 3.05 -4.89 12.16
N ALA A 68 3.58 -4.68 10.95
CA ALA A 68 2.83 -4.07 9.85
C ALA A 68 1.60 -4.93 9.46
N PHE A 69 1.78 -6.25 9.36
CA PHE A 69 0.68 -7.19 9.10
C PHE A 69 -0.35 -7.20 10.23
N LYS A 70 0.06 -7.16 11.49
CA LYS A 70 -0.87 -7.09 12.64
C LYS A 70 -1.67 -5.79 12.64
N LYS A 71 -1.03 -4.65 12.35
CA LYS A 71 -1.71 -3.35 12.22
C LYS A 71 -2.71 -3.36 11.06
N ALA A 72 -2.31 -3.82 9.87
CA ALA A 72 -3.18 -3.94 8.72
C ALA A 72 -4.37 -4.88 8.97
N ARG A 73 -4.13 -6.03 9.59
CA ARG A 73 -5.18 -6.99 9.96
C ARG A 73 -6.16 -6.41 10.97
N LYS A 74 -5.69 -5.66 11.97
CA LYS A 74 -6.55 -4.99 12.95
C LYS A 74 -7.46 -3.96 12.30
N LEU A 75 -6.91 -3.15 11.40
CA LEU A 75 -7.66 -2.16 10.62
C LEU A 75 -8.74 -2.84 9.74
N MET A 76 -8.39 -3.92 9.05
CA MET A 76 -9.36 -4.69 8.26
C MET A 76 -10.48 -5.30 9.10
N ILE A 77 -10.15 -5.88 10.26
CA ILE A 77 -11.15 -6.46 11.17
C ILE A 77 -12.10 -5.37 11.68
N GLN A 78 -11.56 -4.22 12.11
CA GLN A 78 -12.40 -3.10 12.56
C GLN A 78 -13.30 -2.61 11.43
N HIS A 79 -12.75 -2.37 10.24
CA HIS A 79 -13.52 -1.97 9.07
C HIS A 79 -14.68 -2.94 8.78
N ASN A 80 -14.41 -4.25 8.74
CA ASN A 80 -15.43 -5.27 8.48
C ASN A 80 -16.50 -5.36 9.57
N VAL A 81 -16.11 -5.25 10.85
CA VAL A 81 -17.07 -5.29 11.98
C VAL A 81 -18.01 -4.11 11.91
N PHE A 82 -17.46 -2.93 11.66
CA PHE A 82 -18.22 -1.70 11.55
C PHE A 82 -19.13 -1.71 10.32
N LEU A 83 -18.65 -2.21 9.17
CA LEU A 83 -19.45 -2.36 7.95
C LEU A 83 -20.61 -3.32 8.19
N GLY A 84 -20.34 -4.47 8.83
CA GLY A 84 -21.34 -5.45 9.20
C GLY A 84 -22.42 -4.85 10.11
N LEU A 85 -22.03 -4.05 11.10
CA LEU A 85 -22.97 -3.38 12.01
C LEU A 85 -23.86 -2.36 11.29
N ALA A 86 -23.29 -1.57 10.38
CA ALA A 86 -24.04 -0.58 9.58
C ALA A 86 -25.04 -1.26 8.64
N VAL A 87 -24.62 -2.32 7.96
CA VAL A 87 -25.48 -3.13 7.08
C VAL A 87 -26.58 -3.80 7.90
N PHE A 88 -26.25 -4.43 9.03
CA PHE A 88 -27.22 -5.07 9.91
C PHE A 88 -28.27 -4.07 10.45
N SER A 89 -27.83 -2.89 10.90
CA SER A 89 -28.73 -1.83 11.36
C SER A 89 -29.68 -1.37 10.25
N THR A 90 -29.17 -1.18 9.03
CA THR A 90 -29.98 -0.76 7.88
C THR A 90 -30.97 -1.85 7.45
N LEU A 91 -30.53 -3.11 7.47
CA LEU A 91 -31.35 -4.28 7.11
C LEU A 91 -32.56 -4.44 8.05
N PHE A 92 -32.38 -4.18 9.34
CA PHE A 92 -33.46 -4.26 10.34
C PHE A 92 -34.29 -2.97 10.45
N ALA A 93 -33.76 -1.82 10.03
CA ALA A 93 -34.50 -0.56 10.05
C ALA A 93 -35.70 -0.56 9.08
N VAL A 94 -35.53 -1.11 7.87
CA VAL A 94 -36.60 -1.11 6.85
C VAL A 94 -37.82 -1.94 7.27
N PRO A 95 -37.69 -3.23 7.69
CA PRO A 95 -38.81 -4.00 8.21
C PRO A 95 -39.46 -3.35 9.44
N GLY A 96 -38.66 -2.78 10.35
CA GLY A 96 -39.15 -2.09 11.53
C GLY A 96 -40.04 -0.89 11.18
N THR A 97 -39.62 -0.08 10.20
CA THR A 97 -40.40 1.07 9.73
C THR A 97 -41.69 0.68 9.01
N ILE A 98 -41.72 -0.48 8.33
CA ILE A 98 -42.92 -0.98 7.64
C ILE A 98 -43.90 -1.59 8.64
N SER A 99 -43.40 -2.39 9.59
CA SER A 99 -44.23 -3.11 10.56
C SER A 99 -44.89 -2.20 11.60
N LEU A 100 -44.26 -1.09 11.96
CA LEU A 100 -44.76 -0.15 12.98
C LEU A 100 -45.44 1.09 12.38
N ARG A 101 -45.52 1.18 11.05
CA ARG A 101 -46.08 2.34 10.34
C ARG A 101 -47.56 2.59 10.66
N ASP A 102 -48.31 1.52 10.85
CA ASP A 102 -49.76 1.57 11.05
C ASP A 102 -50.14 1.86 12.51
N GLU A 103 -49.22 1.62 13.45
CA GLU A 103 -49.45 1.81 14.89
C GLU A 103 -49.07 3.22 15.37
N ASP A 104 -47.99 3.80 14.82
CA ASP A 104 -47.50 5.09 15.27
C ASP A 104 -46.84 5.91 14.14
N PRO A 105 -47.40 7.07 13.74
CA PRO A 105 -46.87 7.91 12.66
C PRO A 105 -45.44 8.43 12.90
N LEU A 106 -44.99 8.44 14.16
CA LEU A 106 -43.66 8.92 14.55
C LEU A 106 -42.59 7.82 14.58
N ALA A 107 -42.97 6.54 14.61
CA ALA A 107 -42.04 5.41 14.68
C ALA A 107 -40.99 5.40 13.55
N PRO A 108 -41.32 5.69 12.27
CA PRO A 108 -40.32 5.71 11.20
C PRO A 108 -39.21 6.72 11.46
N PHE A 109 -39.52 7.90 12.00
CA PHE A 109 -38.54 8.95 12.29
C PHE A 109 -37.57 8.55 13.41
N LEU A 110 -38.05 7.83 14.43
CA LEU A 110 -37.19 7.30 15.50
C LEU A 110 -36.22 6.24 14.97
N PHE A 111 -36.68 5.34 14.12
CA PHE A 111 -35.81 4.31 13.50
C PHE A 111 -34.74 4.93 12.59
N PHE A 112 -35.10 5.90 11.76
CA PHE A 112 -34.12 6.65 10.95
C PHE A 112 -33.14 7.43 11.83
N GLY A 113 -33.61 8.04 12.92
CA GLY A 113 -32.74 8.72 13.89
C GLY A 113 -31.71 7.78 14.52
N VAL A 114 -32.14 6.60 14.96
CA VAL A 114 -31.24 5.56 15.50
C VAL A 114 -30.23 5.10 14.43
N ALA A 115 -30.69 4.84 13.20
CA ALA A 115 -29.81 4.44 12.10
C ALA A 115 -28.74 5.51 11.82
N ILE A 116 -29.12 6.79 11.78
CA ILE A 116 -28.20 7.91 11.58
C ILE A 116 -27.15 7.98 12.72
N ILE A 117 -27.57 7.78 13.97
CA ILE A 117 -26.64 7.74 15.12
C ILE A 117 -25.60 6.62 14.96
N PHE A 118 -26.03 5.43 14.53
CA PHE A 118 -25.12 4.31 14.27
C PHE A 118 -24.16 4.58 13.11
N TRP A 119 -24.62 5.23 12.04
CA TRP A 119 -23.76 5.67 10.93
C TRP A 119 -22.76 6.75 11.34
N ILE A 120 -23.15 7.69 12.19
CA ILE A 120 -22.25 8.72 12.75
C ILE A 120 -21.20 8.06 13.66
N ALA A 121 -21.60 7.13 14.53
CA ALA A 121 -20.68 6.38 15.37
C ALA A 121 -19.68 5.56 14.55
N PHE A 122 -20.15 4.89 13.48
CA PHE A 122 -19.31 4.21 12.49
C PHE A 122 -18.27 5.17 11.90
N PHE A 123 -18.70 6.35 11.44
CA PHE A 123 -17.84 7.33 10.80
C PHE A 123 -16.78 7.89 11.75
N ILE A 124 -17.16 8.19 13.00
CA ILE A 124 -16.23 8.69 14.04
C ILE A 124 -15.16 7.65 14.37
N VAL A 125 -15.53 6.38 14.50
CA VAL A 125 -14.55 5.33 14.79
C VAL A 125 -13.64 5.07 13.59
N ASN A 126 -14.18 5.07 12.37
CA ASN A 126 -13.35 4.94 11.15
C ASN A 126 -12.37 6.12 10.99
N ARG A 127 -12.77 7.33 11.35
CA ARG A 127 -11.89 8.52 11.28
C ARG A 127 -10.70 8.41 12.23
N LYS A 128 -10.89 7.82 13.41
CA LYS A 128 -9.82 7.56 14.40
C LYS A 128 -8.85 6.44 14.01
N LEU A 129 -9.15 5.68 12.96
CA LEU A 129 -8.28 4.62 12.45
C LEU A 129 -7.40 5.07 11.28
N GLY A 130 -7.67 6.26 10.73
CA GLY A 130 -6.89 6.88 9.66
C GLY A 130 -5.95 8.00 10.09
N GLU A 131 -6.02 8.43 11.37
CA GLU A 131 -5.02 9.26 12.05
C GLU A 131 -4.01 8.35 12.77
#